data_AF-A0A932QZ83-F1
#
_entry.id   AF-A0A932QZ83-F1
#
_cell.length_a   1.000
_cell.length_b   1.000
_cell.length_c   1.000
_cell.angle_alpha   90.00
_cell.angle_beta   90.00
_cell.angle_gamma   90.00
#
_symmetry.space_group_name_H-M   'P 1'
#
loop_
_entity.id
_entity.type
_entity.pdbx_description
1 polymer ?
#
loop_
_entity_poly.entity_id
_entity_poly.type
_entity_poly.pdbx_seq_one_letter_code
_entity_poly.pdbx_strand_id
1 'polypeptide(L)'
;MPTVSTQKDRLLQLYGGDVVNACLEAGGSFDLDGKMTLHAFFSKAPVLKNHRKDQLFFVNRRPVKSPLLSHAIYEAYRSFLMKGEHPFCSLYLSIDPSRVDVNVHPTKKEVRFQNTDEVYKSVKNLIREQLEGAPPASRSLQAGIKDFLPLQSRTPSASVTQPMHSAPLWTGWPIESLTTPSVVAPAAMAAIPLIRAIGQVYETFLLAEIDGEFVLIDQHTAHERMLYESFLKKKRLDIQPLLIPRQVDLPLPRASFIMEALPFLQEVGLKIEPYGETTFLVREIPAELTKMDLESFLADLSEDLAELGPGFGLIHDKESPRLKIIAGMACHAAVRANQSLTLDEVDALLHDYFSRNTPPTCPHGRPVIIKYPLLELEKQFRRK
;
A
#
# COMPACT_ATOMS: atom_id res chain seq x y z
N MET A 1 29.32 -29.43 -2.43
CA MET A 1 28.33 -29.56 -3.53
C MET A 1 29.08 -29.69 -4.84
N PRO A 2 28.59 -30.49 -5.80
CA PRO A 2 29.25 -30.66 -7.09
C PRO A 2 29.40 -29.31 -7.81
N THR A 3 30.44 -29.19 -8.62
CA THR A 3 30.73 -27.99 -9.41
C THR A 3 29.63 -27.81 -10.46
N VAL A 4 29.01 -26.64 -10.49
CA VAL A 4 27.91 -26.30 -11.42
C VAL A 4 28.33 -25.16 -12.33
N SER A 5 27.96 -25.27 -13.61
CA SER A 5 28.36 -24.37 -14.70
C SER A 5 27.61 -23.04 -14.67
N THR A 6 26.35 -23.05 -14.24
CA THR A 6 25.49 -21.85 -14.19
C THR A 6 24.78 -21.70 -12.84
N GLN A 7 24.33 -20.47 -12.53
CA GLN A 7 23.55 -20.19 -11.31
C GLN A 7 22.20 -20.90 -11.32
N LYS A 8 21.61 -21.10 -12.51
CA LYS A 8 20.37 -21.85 -12.74
C LYS A 8 20.51 -23.34 -12.40
N ASP A 9 21.63 -23.96 -12.77
CA ASP A 9 21.93 -25.36 -12.43
C ASP A 9 22.06 -25.57 -10.91
N ARG A 10 22.56 -24.55 -10.19
CA ARG A 10 22.63 -24.57 -8.72
C ARG A 10 21.25 -24.54 -8.08
N LEU A 11 20.35 -23.70 -8.59
CA LEU A 11 18.95 -23.65 -8.12
C LEU A 11 18.23 -24.98 -8.39
N LEU A 12 18.49 -25.60 -9.54
CA LEU A 12 17.92 -26.90 -9.92
C LEU A 12 18.35 -28.02 -8.96
N GLN A 13 19.62 -28.01 -8.51
CA GLN A 13 20.11 -28.97 -7.51
C GLN A 13 19.55 -28.75 -6.10
N LEU A 14 19.22 -27.51 -5.74
CA LEU A 14 18.76 -27.16 -4.38
C LEU A 14 17.25 -27.30 -4.19
N TYR A 15 16.46 -26.92 -5.21
CA TYR A 15 15.00 -26.79 -5.11
C TYR A 15 14.23 -27.69 -6.10
N GLY A 16 14.93 -28.42 -6.97
CA GLY A 16 14.32 -29.31 -7.96
C GLY A 16 13.81 -28.59 -9.22
N GLY A 17 13.43 -29.37 -10.23
CA GLY A 17 13.02 -28.85 -11.54
C GLY A 17 11.71 -28.05 -11.54
N ASP A 18 10.76 -28.41 -10.67
CA ASP A 18 9.44 -27.79 -10.63
C ASP A 18 9.51 -26.31 -10.21
N VAL A 19 10.37 -25.98 -9.24
CA VAL A 19 10.58 -24.60 -8.78
C VAL A 19 11.28 -23.78 -9.85
N VAL A 20 12.33 -24.33 -10.49
CA VAL A 20 13.09 -23.62 -11.52
C VAL A 20 12.26 -23.36 -12.77
N ASN A 21 11.38 -24.29 -13.16
CA ASN A 21 10.46 -24.10 -14.29
C ASN A 21 9.40 -23.02 -14.04
N ALA A 22 9.05 -22.78 -12.76
CA ALA A 22 8.13 -21.72 -12.36
C ALA A 22 8.82 -20.36 -12.12
N CYS A 23 10.14 -20.29 -12.26
CA CYS A 23 10.93 -19.07 -12.07
C CYS A 23 11.12 -18.30 -13.39
N LEU A 24 10.99 -16.98 -13.29
CA LEU A 24 11.46 -16.01 -14.26
C LEU A 24 12.89 -15.61 -13.92
N GLU A 25 13.64 -15.25 -14.96
CA GLU A 25 15.01 -14.77 -14.87
C GLU A 25 15.03 -13.31 -15.35
N ALA A 26 15.55 -12.41 -14.52
CA ALA A 26 15.72 -11.02 -14.87
C ALA A 26 17.15 -10.57 -14.59
N GLY A 27 17.74 -9.84 -15.52
CA GLY A 27 19.07 -9.28 -15.38
C GLY A 27 19.12 -7.87 -15.93
N GLY A 28 19.88 -7.00 -15.27
CA GLY A 28 20.07 -5.61 -15.69
C GLY A 28 21.43 -5.09 -15.24
N SER A 29 22.03 -4.23 -16.05
CA SER A 29 23.16 -3.39 -15.63
C SER A 29 22.64 -1.97 -15.45
N PHE A 30 22.85 -1.43 -14.25
CA PHE A 30 22.43 -0.09 -13.87
C PHE A 30 23.67 0.76 -13.63
N ASP A 31 23.67 1.96 -14.20
CA ASP A 31 24.72 2.94 -13.94
C ASP A 31 24.34 3.73 -12.69
N LEU A 32 24.90 3.33 -11.56
CA LEU A 32 24.63 3.87 -10.24
C LEU A 32 25.94 4.39 -9.66
N ASP A 33 26.35 5.55 -10.19
CA ASP A 33 27.67 6.15 -10.02
C ASP A 33 28.81 5.15 -10.32
N GLY A 34 28.57 4.13 -11.14
CA GLY A 34 29.40 2.93 -11.29
C GLY A 34 28.59 1.73 -11.78
N LYS A 35 29.26 0.66 -12.21
CA LYS A 35 28.58 -0.53 -12.79
C LYS A 35 28.00 -1.42 -11.69
N MET A 36 26.68 -1.34 -11.49
CA MET A 36 25.93 -2.31 -10.70
C MET A 36 25.28 -3.33 -11.65
N THR A 37 25.57 -4.61 -11.48
CA THR A 37 24.91 -5.69 -12.21
C THR A 37 24.00 -6.45 -11.27
N LEU A 38 22.74 -6.56 -11.65
CA LEU A 38 21.72 -7.26 -10.89
C LEU A 38 21.21 -8.44 -11.70
N HIS A 39 21.09 -9.59 -11.05
CA HIS A 39 20.57 -10.80 -11.65
C HIS A 39 19.65 -11.50 -10.64
N ALA A 40 18.40 -11.76 -11.01
CA ALA A 40 17.39 -12.28 -10.12
C ALA A 40 16.67 -13.47 -10.77
N PHE A 41 16.47 -14.53 -9.99
CA PHE A 41 15.54 -15.61 -10.31
C PHE A 41 14.36 -15.55 -9.34
N PHE A 42 13.13 -15.42 -9.81
CA PHE A 42 11.97 -15.26 -8.94
C PHE A 42 10.72 -15.91 -9.53
N SER A 43 9.80 -16.38 -8.69
CA SER A 43 8.65 -17.17 -9.13
C SER A 43 7.51 -16.30 -9.67
N LYS A 44 6.91 -16.65 -10.82
CA LYS A 44 5.76 -15.91 -11.39
C LYS A 44 4.48 -16.03 -10.54
N ALA A 45 4.32 -17.14 -9.83
CA ALA A 45 3.23 -17.40 -8.89
C ALA A 45 3.84 -17.98 -7.59
N PRO A 46 3.14 -17.92 -6.45
CA PRO A 46 3.60 -18.62 -5.25
C PRO A 46 3.75 -20.11 -5.58
N VAL A 47 4.99 -20.59 -5.63
CA VAL A 47 5.26 -22.02 -5.79
C VAL A 47 4.81 -22.69 -4.49
N LEU A 48 4.16 -23.84 -4.62
CA LEU A 48 3.57 -24.56 -3.49
C LEU A 48 4.63 -24.78 -2.39
N LYS A 49 4.40 -24.20 -1.20
CA LYS A 49 5.25 -24.25 0.02
C LYS A 49 6.45 -23.28 0.07
N ASN A 50 6.25 -22.00 -0.25
CA ASN A 50 7.25 -20.97 0.02
C ASN A 50 7.20 -20.47 1.48
N HIS A 51 8.36 -20.44 2.13
CA HIS A 51 8.56 -19.84 3.45
C HIS A 51 9.37 -18.54 3.34
N ARG A 52 9.29 -17.66 4.34
CA ARG A 52 10.10 -16.41 4.41
C ARG A 52 11.61 -16.64 4.25
N LYS A 53 12.09 -17.86 4.48
CA LYS A 53 13.51 -18.27 4.39
C LYS A 53 13.97 -18.59 2.97
N ASP A 54 13.06 -18.66 2.00
CA ASP A 54 13.37 -19.01 0.61
C ASP A 54 13.76 -17.80 -0.26
N GLN A 55 14.08 -16.67 0.40
CA GLN A 55 14.72 -15.52 -0.22
C GLN A 55 16.23 -15.61 0.00
N LEU A 56 16.98 -15.75 -1.08
CA LEU A 56 18.43 -15.91 -1.07
C LEU A 56 19.07 -14.69 -1.73
N PHE A 57 19.87 -13.94 -0.96
CA PHE A 57 20.57 -12.78 -1.47
C PHE A 57 22.07 -13.03 -1.50
N PHE A 58 22.72 -12.66 -2.60
CA PHE A 58 24.15 -12.75 -2.79
C PHE A 58 24.68 -11.39 -3.23
N VAL A 59 25.62 -10.83 -2.48
CA VAL A 59 26.31 -9.58 -2.87
C VAL A 59 27.79 -9.91 -3.06
N ASN A 60 28.35 -9.59 -4.22
CA ASN A 60 29.75 -9.90 -4.59
C ASN A 60 30.13 -11.36 -4.28
N ARG A 61 29.25 -12.30 -4.66
CA ARG A 61 29.36 -13.76 -4.44
C ARG A 61 29.30 -14.22 -2.97
N ARG A 62 29.01 -13.33 -2.00
CA ARG A 62 28.80 -13.70 -0.60
C ARG A 62 27.30 -13.79 -0.29
N PRO A 63 26.81 -14.86 0.37
CA PRO A 63 25.42 -14.92 0.84
C PRO A 63 25.21 -13.94 1.99
N VAL A 64 24.16 -13.13 1.89
CA VAL A 64 23.86 -12.04 2.82
C VAL A 64 22.37 -12.05 3.17
N LYS A 65 22.03 -11.47 4.31
CA LYS A 65 20.67 -11.12 4.70
C LYS A 65 20.54 -9.62 4.60
N SER A 66 19.48 -9.16 3.94
CA SER A 66 19.20 -7.73 3.81
C SER A 66 17.70 -7.52 3.89
N PRO A 67 17.19 -6.92 4.97
CA PRO A 67 15.79 -6.55 5.09
C PRO A 67 15.33 -5.64 3.93
N LEU A 68 16.20 -4.72 3.51
CA LEU A 68 15.96 -3.83 2.37
C LEU A 68 15.60 -4.60 1.09
N LEU A 69 16.39 -5.61 0.74
CA LEU A 69 16.15 -6.41 -0.46
C LEU A 69 14.88 -7.25 -0.33
N SER A 70 14.61 -7.81 0.86
CA SER A 70 13.35 -8.50 1.14
C SER A 70 12.15 -7.60 0.92
N HIS A 71 12.15 -6.38 1.47
CA HIS A 71 11.08 -5.42 1.28
C HIS A 71 10.90 -5.03 -0.19
N ALA A 72 11.99 -4.79 -0.92
CA ALA A 72 11.92 -4.44 -2.35
C ALA A 72 11.18 -5.51 -3.16
N ILE A 73 11.39 -6.78 -2.80
CA ILE A 73 10.70 -7.91 -3.42
C ILE A 73 9.22 -7.93 -3.00
N TYR A 74 8.88 -7.83 -1.71
CA TYR A 74 7.48 -7.82 -1.28
C TYR A 74 6.67 -6.69 -1.94
N GLU A 75 7.24 -5.49 -2.04
CA GLU A 75 6.58 -4.36 -2.69
C GLU A 75 6.44 -4.57 -4.20
N ALA A 76 7.40 -5.21 -4.86
CA ALA A 76 7.27 -5.59 -6.28
C ALA A 76 6.13 -6.60 -6.51
N TYR A 77 5.86 -7.44 -5.51
CA TYR A 77 4.83 -8.49 -5.53
C TYR A 77 3.48 -8.05 -4.94
N ARG A 78 3.33 -6.79 -4.51
CA ARG A 78 2.16 -6.30 -3.75
C ARG A 78 0.81 -6.58 -4.43
N SER A 79 0.75 -6.54 -5.76
CA SER A 79 -0.48 -6.81 -6.53
C SER A 79 -0.62 -8.28 -6.96
N PHE A 80 0.33 -9.14 -6.59
CA PHE A 80 0.45 -10.52 -7.08
C PHE A 80 0.39 -11.59 -5.99
N LEU A 81 0.58 -11.23 -4.71
CA LEU A 81 0.51 -12.16 -3.57
C LEU A 81 -0.76 -11.96 -2.74
N MET A 82 -1.37 -13.06 -2.32
CA MET A 82 -2.44 -13.06 -1.33
C MET A 82 -1.86 -12.99 0.09
N LYS A 83 -2.70 -12.62 1.07
CA LYS A 83 -2.33 -12.55 2.49
C LYS A 83 -1.79 -13.92 2.96
N GLY A 84 -0.54 -13.94 3.43
CA GLY A 84 0.15 -15.15 3.92
C GLY A 84 1.04 -15.87 2.90
N GLU A 85 1.11 -15.40 1.66
CA GLU A 85 2.01 -15.96 0.63
C GLU A 85 3.39 -15.31 0.65
N HIS A 86 4.42 -16.07 0.27
CA HIS A 86 5.81 -15.61 0.23
C HIS A 86 6.44 -15.80 -1.15
N PRO A 87 7.11 -14.77 -1.70
CA PRO A 87 7.77 -14.90 -2.99
C PRO A 87 9.07 -15.68 -2.85
N PHE A 88 9.31 -16.61 -3.77
CA PHE A 88 10.62 -17.22 -3.95
C PHE A 88 11.49 -16.26 -4.75
N CYS A 89 12.69 -15.94 -4.24
CA CYS A 89 13.62 -15.06 -4.94
C CYS A 89 15.08 -15.40 -4.64
N SER A 90 15.87 -15.59 -5.68
CA SER A 90 17.33 -15.69 -5.62
C SER A 90 17.94 -14.50 -6.34
N LEU A 91 18.46 -13.54 -5.57
CA LEU A 91 19.01 -12.28 -6.07
C LEU A 91 20.53 -12.26 -5.95
N TYR A 92 21.19 -11.95 -7.05
CA TYR A 92 22.63 -11.79 -7.17
C TYR A 92 22.94 -10.35 -7.57
N LEU A 93 23.66 -9.67 -6.68
CA LEU A 93 24.07 -8.29 -6.85
C LEU A 93 25.59 -8.21 -6.95
N SER A 94 26.08 -7.60 -8.02
CA SER A 94 27.49 -7.26 -8.19
C SER A 94 27.62 -5.74 -8.19
N ILE A 95 28.39 -5.22 -7.25
CA ILE A 95 28.54 -3.78 -7.01
C ILE A 95 29.96 -3.52 -6.50
N ASP A 96 30.50 -2.33 -6.76
CA ASP A 96 31.85 -1.97 -6.30
C ASP A 96 32.00 -2.20 -4.78
N PRO A 97 32.99 -3.00 -4.34
CA PRO A 97 33.23 -3.29 -2.92
C PRO A 97 33.41 -2.06 -2.03
N SER A 98 33.85 -0.93 -2.59
CA SER A 98 34.00 0.33 -1.84
C SER A 98 32.67 0.96 -1.39
N ARG A 99 31.54 0.50 -1.96
CA ARG A 99 30.19 1.07 -1.74
C ARG A 99 29.25 0.16 -0.96
N VAL A 100 29.75 -1.01 -0.58
CA VAL A 100 29.03 -1.98 0.22
C VAL A 100 29.85 -2.36 1.41
N ASP A 101 29.36 -2.00 2.59
CA ASP A 101 29.96 -2.47 3.83
C ASP A 101 29.34 -3.83 4.20
N VAL A 102 30.13 -4.88 3.97
CA VAL A 102 29.79 -6.27 4.28
C VAL A 102 30.25 -6.64 5.71
N ASN A 103 30.73 -5.68 6.51
CA ASN A 103 31.37 -5.95 7.80
C ASN A 103 30.74 -5.17 8.97
N VAL A 104 29.65 -5.71 9.53
CA VAL A 104 29.00 -5.15 10.74
C VAL A 104 29.02 -6.15 11.91
N HIS A 105 30.24 -6.65 12.27
CA HIS A 105 30.63 -7.50 13.43
C HIS A 105 31.04 -8.97 13.10
N PRO A 106 32.03 -9.60 13.80
CA PRO A 106 32.64 -10.90 13.45
C PRO A 106 31.71 -12.13 13.31
N THR A 107 30.43 -11.99 13.66
CA THR A 107 29.43 -13.07 13.67
C THR A 107 28.30 -12.86 12.63
N LYS A 108 28.27 -11.75 11.88
CA LYS A 108 27.06 -11.29 11.15
C LYS A 108 27.10 -11.44 9.62
N LYS A 109 25.95 -11.85 9.07
CA LYS A 109 25.63 -12.02 7.63
C LYS A 109 24.77 -10.85 7.10
N GLU A 110 24.97 -9.63 7.57
CA GLU A 110 24.15 -8.46 7.21
C GLU A 110 24.96 -7.48 6.36
N VAL A 111 24.32 -6.83 5.37
CA VAL A 111 24.96 -5.88 4.44
C VAL A 111 24.32 -4.51 4.54
N ARG A 112 25.15 -3.45 4.55
CA ARG A 112 24.73 -2.06 4.42
C ARG A 112 25.17 -1.51 3.07
N PHE A 113 24.24 -0.87 2.37
CA PHE A 113 24.47 -0.20 1.10
C PHE A 113 24.69 1.29 1.34
N GLN A 114 25.62 1.90 0.61
CA GLN A 114 25.81 3.36 0.67
C GLN A 114 24.58 4.10 0.08
N ASN A 115 24.02 3.60 -1.03
CA ASN A 115 22.83 4.13 -1.70
C ASN A 115 21.64 3.16 -1.56
N THR A 116 21.06 3.09 -0.37
CA THR A 116 19.90 2.24 -0.04
C THR A 116 18.72 2.41 -1.02
N ASP A 117 18.34 3.65 -1.32
CA ASP A 117 17.15 3.94 -2.14
C ASP A 117 17.26 3.49 -3.58
N GLU A 118 18.42 3.70 -4.18
CA GLU A 118 18.61 3.37 -5.59
C GLU A 118 18.66 1.85 -5.78
N VAL A 119 19.38 1.15 -4.89
CA VAL A 119 19.38 -0.32 -4.86
C VAL A 119 17.95 -0.84 -4.69
N TYR A 120 17.19 -0.27 -3.77
CA TYR A 120 15.78 -0.61 -3.54
C TYR A 120 14.92 -0.42 -4.80
N LYS A 121 14.99 0.76 -5.42
CA LYS A 121 14.22 1.09 -6.63
C LYS A 121 14.60 0.21 -7.80
N SER A 122 15.89 -0.06 -8.03
CA SER A 122 16.37 -0.93 -9.10
C SER A 122 15.88 -2.36 -8.93
N VAL A 123 15.96 -2.93 -7.71
CA VAL A 123 15.46 -4.29 -7.43
C VAL A 123 13.95 -4.35 -7.65
N LYS A 124 13.21 -3.41 -7.06
CA LYS A 124 11.74 -3.35 -7.13
C LYS A 124 11.28 -3.23 -8.59
N ASN A 125 11.83 -2.28 -9.34
CA ASN A 125 11.41 -2.00 -10.70
C ASN A 125 11.76 -3.16 -11.64
N LEU A 126 12.96 -3.76 -11.52
CA LEU A 126 13.33 -4.92 -12.36
C LEU A 126 12.36 -6.08 -12.17
N ILE A 127 12.03 -6.43 -10.92
CA ILE A 127 11.10 -7.53 -10.64
C ILE A 127 9.69 -7.16 -11.12
N ARG A 128 9.24 -5.93 -10.84
CA ARG A 128 7.90 -5.46 -11.19
C ARG A 128 7.66 -5.41 -12.69
N GLU A 129 8.60 -4.87 -13.47
CA GLU A 129 8.49 -4.81 -14.94
C GLU A 129 8.34 -6.22 -15.55
N GLN A 130 9.07 -7.20 -15.02
CA GLN A 130 9.02 -8.58 -15.49
C GLN A 130 7.75 -9.33 -15.03
N LEU A 131 7.17 -8.94 -13.89
CA LEU A 131 5.86 -9.45 -13.46
C LEU A 131 4.71 -8.82 -14.24
N GLU A 132 4.76 -7.52 -14.54
CA GLU A 132 3.76 -6.78 -15.31
C GLU A 132 3.75 -7.18 -16.80
N GLY A 133 4.90 -7.61 -17.35
CA GLY A 133 5.02 -8.16 -18.70
C GLY A 133 4.49 -9.60 -18.86
N ALA A 134 4.09 -10.26 -17.76
CA ALA A 134 3.61 -11.63 -17.77
C ALA A 134 2.09 -11.65 -17.52
N PRO A 135 1.27 -12.35 -18.33
CA PRO A 135 -0.19 -12.36 -18.11
C PRO A 135 -0.50 -12.85 -16.69
N PRO A 136 -1.45 -12.21 -15.98
CA PRO A 136 -1.87 -12.66 -14.65
C PRO A 136 -2.27 -14.13 -14.75
N ALA A 137 -1.94 -14.92 -13.73
CA ALA A 137 -2.26 -16.34 -13.70
C ALA A 137 -3.79 -16.52 -13.83
N SER A 138 -4.27 -16.68 -15.07
CA SER A 138 -5.57 -17.24 -15.32
C SER A 138 -5.49 -18.66 -14.77
N ARG A 139 -6.27 -18.92 -13.71
CA ARG A 139 -6.60 -20.28 -13.29
C ARG A 139 -7.04 -21.05 -14.53
N SER A 140 -6.19 -21.93 -15.06
CA SER A 140 -6.69 -23.05 -15.84
C SER A 140 -7.40 -23.97 -14.86
N LEU A 141 -8.68 -23.70 -14.60
CA LEU A 141 -9.64 -24.73 -14.20
C LEU A 141 -9.80 -25.66 -15.42
N GLN A 142 -8.81 -26.52 -15.66
CA GLN A 142 -8.89 -27.64 -16.58
C GLN A 142 -8.56 -28.91 -15.82
N ALA A 143 -9.41 -29.22 -14.86
CA ALA A 143 -9.72 -30.59 -14.49
C ALA A 143 -11.14 -30.88 -15.02
N GLY A 144 -11.18 -31.39 -16.26
CA GLY A 144 -12.23 -32.22 -16.83
C GLY A 144 -13.68 -31.71 -16.82
N ILE A 145 -14.11 -31.07 -17.92
CA ILE A 145 -15.43 -31.32 -18.51
C ILE A 145 -15.24 -31.40 -20.02
N LYS A 146 -15.40 -32.61 -20.56
CA LYS A 146 -15.54 -32.89 -21.98
C LYS A 146 -16.91 -32.42 -22.46
N ASP A 147 -16.96 -32.12 -23.76
CA ASP A 147 -18.15 -31.91 -24.58
C ASP A 147 -18.82 -30.54 -24.41
N PHE A 148 -18.62 -29.66 -25.41
CA PHE A 148 -19.67 -29.00 -26.20
C PHE A 148 -19.01 -27.97 -27.15
N LEU A 149 -18.89 -28.33 -28.43
CA LEU A 149 -18.90 -27.41 -29.59
C LEU A 149 -20.38 -27.10 -29.94
N PRO A 150 -20.72 -26.16 -30.87
CA PRO A 150 -19.94 -25.24 -31.72
C PRO A 150 -20.47 -23.77 -31.59
N LEU A 151 -19.94 -22.69 -32.22
CA LEU A 151 -20.00 -22.37 -33.65
C LEU A 151 -19.21 -21.08 -33.96
N GLN A 152 -18.71 -21.04 -35.19
CA GLN A 152 -17.98 -19.93 -35.83
C GLN A 152 -18.90 -18.76 -36.19
N SER A 153 -18.36 -17.54 -36.16
CA SER A 153 -18.64 -16.55 -37.21
C SER A 153 -17.47 -15.58 -37.40
N ARG A 154 -17.21 -15.31 -38.68
CA ARG A 154 -16.08 -14.58 -39.27
C ARG A 154 -16.35 -13.07 -39.23
N THR A 155 -15.32 -12.26 -39.09
CA THR A 155 -15.32 -10.86 -39.57
C THR A 155 -14.19 -10.67 -40.59
N PRO A 156 -14.43 -9.99 -41.72
CA PRO A 156 -13.37 -9.58 -42.62
C PRO A 156 -12.88 -8.14 -42.34
N SER A 157 -11.61 -7.97 -42.64
CA SER A 157 -10.78 -6.77 -42.70
C SER A 157 -11.31 -5.69 -43.66
N ALA A 158 -11.06 -4.42 -43.33
CA ALA A 158 -10.80 -3.38 -44.33
C ALA A 158 -9.97 -2.21 -43.76
N SER A 159 -8.82 -2.03 -44.40
CA SER A 159 -7.82 -0.97 -44.28
C SER A 159 -8.21 0.29 -45.07
N VAL A 160 -7.82 1.50 -44.61
CA VAL A 160 -7.72 2.70 -45.46
C VAL A 160 -6.47 3.51 -45.12
N THR A 161 -5.76 3.87 -46.20
CA THR A 161 -4.44 4.47 -46.34
C THR A 161 -4.47 6.00 -46.36
N GLN A 162 -3.42 6.65 -45.88
CA GLN A 162 -3.14 8.10 -46.09
C GLN A 162 -2.76 8.44 -47.54
N PRO A 163 -2.73 9.75 -47.88
CA PRO A 163 -1.52 10.26 -48.51
C PRO A 163 -1.03 11.64 -48.00
N MET A 164 0.27 11.87 -48.23
CA MET A 164 1.10 13.05 -48.00
C MET A 164 0.90 14.15 -49.07
N HIS A 165 1.31 15.40 -48.77
CA HIS A 165 2.20 16.26 -49.59
C HIS A 165 2.43 17.62 -48.87
N SER A 166 3.64 17.89 -48.36
CA SER A 166 4.75 18.70 -48.94
C SER A 166 4.62 20.22 -48.77
N ALA A 167 5.53 20.81 -47.99
CA ALA A 167 5.80 22.25 -47.88
C ALA A 167 6.57 22.78 -49.14
N PRO A 168 6.72 24.11 -49.31
CA PRO A 168 7.89 24.76 -48.71
C PRO A 168 7.69 26.19 -48.16
N LEU A 169 8.76 26.60 -47.45
CA LEU A 169 9.09 27.85 -46.78
C LEU A 169 8.73 29.17 -47.49
N TRP A 170 8.25 30.15 -46.72
CA TRP A 170 8.75 31.53 -46.78
C TRP A 170 8.61 32.27 -45.43
N THR A 171 9.52 33.23 -45.27
CA THR A 171 10.02 33.93 -44.08
C THR A 171 9.26 35.20 -43.70
N GLY A 172 9.20 35.56 -42.40
CA GLY A 172 9.03 36.94 -41.93
C GLY A 172 8.30 37.18 -40.60
N TRP A 173 9.07 37.25 -39.50
CA TRP A 173 8.99 37.99 -38.21
C TRP A 173 7.68 38.58 -37.57
N PRO A 174 7.72 38.85 -36.25
CA PRO A 174 6.72 38.39 -35.28
C PRO A 174 5.63 39.43 -34.99
N ILE A 175 4.44 38.95 -34.68
CA ILE A 175 3.44 39.73 -33.95
C ILE A 175 3.39 39.14 -32.54
N GLU A 176 3.80 39.95 -31.57
CA GLU A 176 3.50 39.74 -30.15
C GLU A 176 1.98 39.57 -30.01
N SER A 177 1.55 38.32 -29.86
CA SER A 177 0.22 38.03 -29.37
C SER A 177 0.24 38.25 -27.85
N LEU A 178 -0.44 39.32 -27.45
CA LEU A 178 -0.85 39.60 -26.08
C LEU A 178 -1.51 38.34 -25.51
N THR A 179 -0.73 37.53 -24.80
CA THR A 179 -1.25 36.48 -23.95
C THR A 179 -1.84 37.19 -22.74
N THR A 180 -3.16 37.30 -22.75
CA THR A 180 -3.92 37.54 -21.54
C THR A 180 -3.44 36.54 -20.48
N PRO A 181 -3.02 36.99 -19.28
CA PRO A 181 -2.78 36.05 -18.21
C PRO A 181 -4.11 35.36 -17.93
N SER A 182 -4.16 34.07 -18.25
CA SER A 182 -5.19 33.16 -17.75
C SER A 182 -5.09 33.23 -16.23
N VAL A 183 -5.95 34.08 -15.64
CA VAL A 183 -6.21 34.06 -14.21
C VAL A 183 -6.84 32.70 -13.96
N VAL A 184 -6.01 31.76 -13.54
CA VAL A 184 -6.45 30.51 -12.93
C VAL A 184 -7.38 30.94 -11.81
N ALA A 185 -8.68 30.79 -12.03
CA ALA A 185 -9.68 31.02 -11.01
C ALA A 185 -9.24 30.19 -9.79
N PRO A 186 -9.16 30.79 -8.59
CA PRO A 186 -8.89 30.01 -7.40
C PRO A 186 -9.96 28.91 -7.33
N ALA A 187 -9.52 27.67 -7.13
CA ALA A 187 -10.39 26.51 -6.98
C ALA A 187 -11.56 26.92 -6.07
N ALA A 188 -12.77 26.93 -6.62
CA ALA A 188 -13.97 27.31 -5.88
C ALA A 188 -13.98 26.51 -4.58
N MET A 189 -13.99 27.21 -3.43
CA MET A 189 -14.31 26.58 -2.16
C MET A 189 -15.58 25.77 -2.38
N ALA A 190 -15.48 24.45 -2.28
CA ALA A 190 -16.63 23.57 -2.43
C ALA A 190 -17.68 24.04 -1.43
N ALA A 191 -18.83 24.50 -1.93
CA ALA A 191 -19.92 24.93 -1.07
C ALA A 191 -20.32 23.75 -0.19
N ILE A 192 -20.44 23.99 1.12
CA ILE A 192 -20.98 22.99 2.05
C ILE A 192 -22.42 22.71 1.59
N PRO A 193 -22.79 21.44 1.37
CA PRO A 193 -24.13 21.10 0.89
C PRO A 193 -25.18 21.46 1.94
N LEU A 194 -26.43 21.62 1.51
CA LEU A 194 -27.53 21.86 2.44
C LEU A 194 -27.84 20.55 3.16
N ILE A 195 -27.55 20.47 4.46
CA ILE A 195 -27.73 19.28 5.28
C ILE A 195 -28.93 19.46 6.20
N ARG A 196 -29.78 18.43 6.27
CA ARG A 196 -30.83 18.31 7.27
C ARG A 196 -30.77 16.92 7.90
N ALA A 197 -30.38 16.86 9.17
CA ALA A 197 -30.43 15.61 9.93
C ALA A 197 -31.87 15.12 10.12
N ILE A 198 -32.11 13.83 9.86
CA ILE A 198 -33.41 13.17 10.06
C ILE A 198 -33.39 12.33 11.34
N GLY A 199 -32.29 11.62 11.60
CA GLY A 199 -32.16 10.75 12.77
C GLY A 199 -31.07 9.69 12.66
N GLN A 200 -31.13 8.73 13.58
CA GLN A 200 -30.25 7.58 13.64
C GLN A 200 -31.09 6.30 13.76
N VAL A 201 -30.63 5.22 13.11
CA VAL A 201 -31.28 3.90 13.15
C VAL A 201 -30.26 2.83 13.53
N TYR A 202 -30.68 1.86 14.36
CA TYR A 202 -29.86 0.75 14.86
C TYR A 202 -28.55 1.18 15.53
N GLU A 203 -28.51 2.42 16.03
CA GLU A 203 -27.31 3.00 16.65
C GLU A 203 -26.04 2.94 15.76
N THR A 204 -26.25 2.83 14.44
CA THR A 204 -25.20 2.53 13.46
C THR A 204 -25.32 3.41 12.21
N PHE A 205 -26.55 3.68 11.76
CA PHE A 205 -26.80 4.43 10.52
C PHE A 205 -27.40 5.80 10.81
N LEU A 206 -26.85 6.82 10.18
CA LEU A 206 -27.37 8.19 10.19
C LEU A 206 -28.25 8.40 8.97
N LEU A 207 -29.37 9.08 9.17
CA LEU A 207 -30.32 9.48 8.14
C LEU A 207 -30.26 10.99 7.97
N ALA A 208 -30.10 11.44 6.72
CA ALA A 208 -30.09 12.86 6.41
C ALA A 208 -30.69 13.14 5.03
N GLU A 209 -31.12 14.38 4.83
CA GLU A 209 -31.42 14.95 3.53
C GLU A 209 -30.27 15.89 3.16
N ILE A 210 -29.61 15.65 2.02
CA ILE A 210 -28.45 16.41 1.55
C ILE A 210 -28.72 16.89 0.13
N ASP A 211 -28.74 18.21 -0.07
CA ASP A 211 -29.11 18.84 -1.35
C ASP A 211 -30.44 18.33 -1.94
N GLY A 212 -31.39 17.99 -1.06
CA GLY A 212 -32.72 17.48 -1.43
C GLY A 212 -32.77 15.97 -1.75
N GLU A 213 -31.67 15.24 -1.58
CA GLU A 213 -31.62 13.78 -1.72
C GLU A 213 -31.64 13.10 -0.35
N PHE A 214 -32.32 11.96 -0.23
CA PHE A 214 -32.25 11.14 0.98
C PHE A 214 -30.91 10.39 1.01
N VAL A 215 -30.23 10.41 2.14
CA VAL A 215 -28.90 9.85 2.29
C VAL A 215 -28.82 9.00 3.56
N LEU A 216 -28.29 7.80 3.39
CA LEU A 216 -27.96 6.85 4.46
C LEU A 216 -26.44 6.83 4.65
N ILE A 217 -26.00 7.02 5.89
CA ILE A 217 -24.57 7.16 6.21
C ILE A 217 -24.21 6.16 7.31
N ASP A 218 -23.13 5.42 7.11
CA ASP A 218 -22.56 4.56 8.16
C ASP A 218 -21.77 5.44 9.15
N GLN A 219 -22.25 5.52 10.40
CA GLN A 219 -21.65 6.34 11.45
C GLN A 219 -20.20 5.96 11.74
N HIS A 220 -19.91 4.66 11.81
CA HIS A 220 -18.60 4.16 12.17
C HIS A 220 -17.60 4.48 11.05
N THR A 221 -17.97 4.12 9.82
CA THR A 221 -17.13 4.34 8.65
C THR A 221 -16.93 5.84 8.37
N ALA A 222 -17.93 6.68 8.64
CA ALA A 222 -17.81 8.14 8.53
C ALA A 222 -16.83 8.71 9.55
N HIS A 223 -16.94 8.29 10.81
CA HIS A 223 -16.07 8.79 11.88
C HIS A 223 -14.62 8.33 11.71
N GLU A 224 -14.39 7.08 11.32
CA GLU A 224 -13.06 6.59 10.92
C GLU A 224 -12.44 7.46 9.84
N ARG A 225 -13.22 7.81 8.80
CA ARG A 225 -12.70 8.62 7.71
C ARG A 225 -12.38 10.04 8.16
N MET A 226 -13.22 10.65 8.98
CA MET A 226 -12.96 12.00 9.53
C MET A 226 -11.69 12.03 10.37
N LEU A 227 -11.44 11.00 11.19
CA LEU A 227 -10.24 10.87 12.00
C LEU A 227 -9.00 10.64 11.13
N TYR A 228 -9.10 9.75 10.15
CA TYR A 228 -8.03 9.49 9.17
C TYR A 228 -7.61 10.79 8.46
N GLU A 229 -8.55 11.56 7.94
CA GLU A 229 -8.29 12.85 7.29
C GLU A 229 -7.70 13.88 8.26
N SER A 230 -8.18 13.91 9.51
CA SER A 230 -7.65 14.80 10.54
C SER A 230 -6.19 14.49 10.84
N PHE A 231 -5.86 13.21 11.02
CA PHE A 231 -4.51 12.73 11.28
C PHE A 231 -3.58 12.92 10.07
N LEU A 232 -4.10 12.81 8.86
CA LEU A 232 -3.35 13.05 7.63
C LEU A 232 -2.96 14.53 7.46
N LYS A 233 -3.89 15.45 7.74
CA LYS A 233 -3.69 16.90 7.59
C LYS A 233 -2.86 17.52 8.73
N LYS A 234 -2.96 16.99 9.95
CA LYS A 234 -2.20 17.49 11.10
C LYS A 234 -0.72 17.09 10.98
N LYS A 235 0.17 18.09 10.94
CA LYS A 235 1.63 17.85 10.97
C LYS A 235 2.11 17.22 12.30
N ARG A 236 1.39 17.49 13.39
CA ARG A 236 1.66 16.96 14.73
C ARG A 236 0.33 16.86 15.48
N LEU A 237 0.05 15.71 16.08
CA LEU A 237 -1.11 15.52 16.96
C LEU A 237 -0.84 16.09 18.34
N ASP A 238 -1.89 16.43 19.07
CA ASP A 238 -1.77 16.91 20.45
C ASP A 238 -1.48 15.71 21.35
N ILE A 239 -0.27 15.70 21.92
CA ILE A 239 0.25 14.56 22.68
C ILE A 239 -0.11 14.70 24.15
N GLN A 240 -0.63 13.62 24.74
CA GLN A 240 -0.88 13.50 26.17
C GLN A 240 0.06 12.45 26.79
N PRO A 241 0.87 12.81 27.80
CA PRO A 241 1.63 11.83 28.56
C PRO A 241 0.68 11.01 29.46
N LEU A 242 0.92 9.71 29.52
CA LEU A 242 0.20 8.82 30.42
C LEU A 242 0.75 8.98 31.84
N LEU A 243 -0.16 9.15 32.82
CA LEU A 243 0.21 9.20 34.24
C LEU A 243 0.96 7.95 34.70
N ILE A 244 0.55 6.80 34.15
CA ILE A 244 1.18 5.50 34.37
C ILE A 244 1.45 4.91 32.97
N PRO A 245 2.73 4.63 32.63
CA PRO A 245 3.06 3.96 31.38
C PRO A 245 2.29 2.65 31.24
N ARG A 246 1.67 2.42 30.08
CA ARG A 246 0.94 1.18 29.82
C ARG A 246 1.87 0.16 29.17
N GLN A 247 1.96 -1.02 29.77
CA GLN A 247 2.70 -2.16 29.22
C GLN A 247 1.84 -2.91 28.21
N VAL A 248 2.42 -3.30 27.08
CA VAL A 248 1.81 -4.16 26.07
C VAL A 248 2.79 -5.26 25.70
N ASP A 249 2.32 -6.51 25.71
CA ASP A 249 3.11 -7.68 25.35
C ASP A 249 2.68 -8.20 23.97
N LEU A 250 3.65 -8.40 23.07
CA LEU A 250 3.43 -8.87 21.71
C LEU A 250 4.31 -10.09 21.42
N PRO A 251 3.80 -11.12 20.72
CA PRO A 251 4.61 -12.22 20.24
C PRO A 251 5.80 -11.74 19.39
N LEU A 252 6.94 -12.44 19.48
CA LEU A 252 8.19 -12.09 18.77
C LEU A 252 8.02 -11.67 17.29
N PRO A 253 7.24 -12.38 16.45
CA PRO A 253 7.05 -11.99 15.05
C PRO A 253 6.35 -10.64 14.87
N ARG A 254 5.51 -10.22 15.82
CA ARG A 254 4.79 -8.95 15.82
C ARG A 254 5.66 -7.84 16.41
N ALA A 255 6.37 -8.15 17.49
CA ALA A 255 7.28 -7.23 18.17
C ALA A 255 8.35 -6.67 17.22
N SER A 256 8.90 -7.49 16.30
CA SER A 256 9.90 -7.00 15.33
C SER A 256 9.36 -5.90 14.41
N PHE A 257 8.11 -6.00 13.95
CA PHE A 257 7.52 -4.97 13.10
C PHE A 257 7.23 -3.69 13.88
N ILE A 258 6.80 -3.80 15.13
CA ILE A 258 6.60 -2.63 16.00
C ILE A 258 7.94 -1.95 16.32
N MET A 259 9.01 -2.70 16.58
CA MET A 259 10.35 -2.14 16.76
C MET A 259 10.81 -1.32 15.55
N GLU A 260 10.59 -1.83 14.34
CA GLU A 260 10.89 -1.10 13.10
C GLU A 260 10.00 0.13 12.91
N ALA A 261 8.76 0.11 13.44
CA ALA A 261 7.79 1.20 13.34
C ALA A 261 8.01 2.33 14.36
N LEU A 262 8.82 2.14 15.42
CA LEU A 262 8.97 3.10 16.53
C LEU A 262 9.22 4.54 16.07
N PRO A 263 10.10 4.82 15.07
CA PRO A 263 10.32 6.19 14.61
C PRO A 263 9.05 6.81 14.02
N PHE A 264 8.29 6.05 13.24
CA PHE A 264 7.05 6.52 12.60
C PHE A 264 5.93 6.70 13.61
N LEU A 265 5.83 5.80 14.59
CA LEU A 265 4.90 5.91 15.72
C LEU A 265 5.18 7.19 16.52
N GLN A 266 6.44 7.50 16.75
CA GLN A 266 6.83 8.74 17.41
C GLN A 266 6.47 9.99 16.58
N GLU A 267 6.64 9.94 15.25
CA GLU A 267 6.25 11.03 14.34
C GLU A 267 4.73 11.34 14.40
N VAL A 268 3.88 10.34 14.64
CA VAL A 268 2.43 10.51 14.79
C VAL A 268 2.00 10.78 16.24
N GLY A 269 2.93 10.87 17.18
CA GLY A 269 2.66 11.23 18.58
C GLY A 269 2.46 10.05 19.54
N LEU A 270 2.82 8.83 19.13
CA LEU A 270 2.85 7.64 19.99
C LEU A 270 4.28 7.39 20.45
N LYS A 271 4.57 7.65 21.72
CA LYS A 271 5.88 7.34 22.31
C LYS A 271 5.85 5.97 22.97
N ILE A 272 6.53 5.03 22.32
CA ILE A 272 6.62 3.64 22.73
C ILE A 272 8.09 3.30 22.94
N GLU A 273 8.41 2.75 24.11
CA GLU A 273 9.75 2.32 24.46
C GLU A 273 9.80 0.79 24.57
N PRO A 274 10.78 0.11 23.94
CA PRO A 274 10.94 -1.33 24.12
C PRO A 274 11.42 -1.64 25.54
N TYR A 275 10.85 -2.69 26.14
CA TYR A 275 11.21 -3.21 27.45
C TYR A 275 11.48 -4.72 27.34
N GLY A 276 12.61 -5.09 26.76
CA GLY A 276 12.90 -6.47 26.36
C GLY A 276 12.51 -6.73 24.90
N GLU A 277 12.32 -8.00 24.54
CA GLU A 277 12.12 -8.40 23.13
C GLU A 277 10.66 -8.41 22.68
N THR A 278 9.73 -8.60 23.61
CA THR A 278 8.30 -8.79 23.33
C THR A 278 7.42 -7.72 23.97
N THR A 279 7.99 -6.91 24.86
CA THR A 279 7.23 -6.03 25.73
C THR A 279 7.55 -4.57 25.40
N PHE A 280 6.51 -3.73 25.38
CA PHE A 280 6.58 -2.33 25.04
C PHE A 280 5.89 -1.48 26.11
N LEU A 281 6.51 -0.34 26.45
CA LEU A 281 5.97 0.65 27.36
C LEU A 281 5.49 1.86 26.58
N VAL A 282 4.18 2.09 26.57
CA VAL A 282 3.56 3.27 25.98
C VAL A 282 3.57 4.38 27.02
N ARG A 283 4.23 5.50 26.73
CA ARG A 283 4.36 6.66 27.63
C ARG A 283 3.53 7.85 27.20
N GLU A 284 3.39 8.06 25.91
CA GLU A 284 2.68 9.21 25.35
C GLU A 284 1.78 8.74 24.20
N ILE A 285 0.56 9.27 24.17
CA ILE A 285 -0.44 8.98 23.14
C ILE A 285 -1.13 10.28 22.71
N PRO A 286 -1.63 10.39 21.47
CA PRO A 286 -2.49 11.51 21.09
C PRO A 286 -3.75 11.57 21.97
N ALA A 287 -4.20 12.78 22.32
CA ALA A 287 -5.35 12.98 23.20
C ALA A 287 -6.63 12.31 22.65
N GLU A 288 -6.79 12.30 21.32
CA GLU A 288 -7.89 11.63 20.62
C GLU A 288 -7.90 10.11 20.82
N LEU A 289 -6.76 9.49 21.19
CA LEU A 289 -6.59 8.04 21.36
C LEU A 289 -6.64 7.57 22.82
N THR A 290 -7.01 8.43 23.76
CA THR A 290 -6.90 8.13 25.21
C THR A 290 -7.69 6.88 25.64
N LYS A 291 -8.82 6.61 24.99
CA LYS A 291 -9.70 5.46 25.30
C LYS A 291 -9.41 4.22 24.46
N MET A 292 -8.38 4.27 23.61
CA MET A 292 -8.03 3.20 22.69
C MET A 292 -7.54 1.95 23.44
N ASP A 293 -7.87 0.78 22.91
CA ASP A 293 -7.24 -0.47 23.31
C ASP A 293 -5.88 -0.60 22.62
N LEU A 294 -4.81 -0.28 23.35
CA LEU A 294 -3.43 -0.30 22.85
C LEU A 294 -2.95 -1.70 22.49
N GLU A 295 -3.44 -2.74 23.16
CA GLU A 295 -2.99 -4.11 22.91
C GLU A 295 -3.54 -4.61 21.58
N SER A 296 -4.85 -4.46 21.35
CA SER A 296 -5.47 -4.75 20.05
C SER A 296 -4.85 -3.89 18.96
N PHE A 297 -4.72 -2.58 19.17
CA PHE A 297 -4.15 -1.67 18.17
C PHE A 297 -2.74 -2.07 17.74
N LEU A 298 -1.82 -2.33 18.69
CA LEU A 298 -0.45 -2.71 18.32
C LEU A 298 -0.39 -4.11 17.70
N ALA A 299 -1.28 -5.02 18.09
CA ALA A 299 -1.39 -6.33 17.46
C ALA A 299 -1.86 -6.20 16.01
N ASP A 300 -2.94 -5.49 15.74
CA ASP A 300 -3.51 -5.30 14.40
C ASP A 300 -2.55 -4.51 13.51
N LEU A 301 -1.97 -3.43 14.03
CA LEU A 301 -0.94 -2.65 13.33
C LEU A 301 0.27 -3.50 12.94
N SER A 302 0.70 -4.42 13.81
CA SER A 302 1.83 -5.29 13.49
C SER A 302 1.54 -6.24 12.32
N GLU A 303 0.28 -6.65 12.13
CA GLU A 303 -0.14 -7.45 10.99
C GLU A 303 -0.17 -6.62 9.70
N ASP A 304 -0.70 -5.40 9.77
CA ASP A 304 -0.74 -4.49 8.63
C ASP A 304 0.67 -4.10 8.18
N LEU A 305 1.59 -3.86 9.13
CA LEU A 305 3.00 -3.60 8.83
C LEU A 305 3.72 -4.84 8.29
N ALA A 306 3.31 -6.04 8.68
CA ALA A 306 3.91 -7.27 8.16
C ALA A 306 3.71 -7.44 6.65
N GLU A 307 2.66 -6.86 6.07
CA GLU A 307 2.44 -6.84 4.63
C GLU A 307 3.46 -5.99 3.86
N LEU A 308 4.03 -4.97 4.50
CA LEU A 308 5.15 -4.21 3.90
C LEU A 308 6.41 -5.09 3.80
N GLY A 309 6.50 -6.11 4.64
CA GLY A 309 7.66 -6.97 4.74
C GLY A 309 8.72 -6.39 5.68
N PRO A 310 9.72 -7.21 6.05
CA PRO A 310 10.76 -6.80 6.99
C PRO A 310 11.67 -5.74 6.36
N GLY A 311 12.17 -4.80 7.17
CA GLY A 311 13.08 -3.75 6.71
C GLY A 311 12.42 -2.50 6.14
N PHE A 312 11.10 -2.33 6.32
CA PHE A 312 10.38 -1.14 5.83
C PHE A 312 10.92 0.14 6.46
N GLY A 313 11.41 0.07 7.70
CA GLY A 313 11.99 1.22 8.40
C GLY A 313 13.35 1.70 7.87
N LEU A 314 13.97 0.98 6.93
CA LEU A 314 15.28 1.33 6.35
C LEU A 314 15.18 2.11 5.02
N ILE A 315 13.99 2.39 4.53
CA ILE A 315 13.74 2.95 3.19
C ILE A 315 13.35 4.44 3.32
N HIS A 316 13.66 5.29 2.31
CA HIS A 316 13.20 6.69 2.32
C HIS A 316 11.73 6.88 1.94
N ASP A 317 11.00 5.82 1.55
CA ASP A 317 9.54 5.85 1.40
C ASP A 317 8.87 5.81 2.78
N LYS A 318 8.92 6.97 3.46
CA LYS A 318 8.31 7.15 4.77
C LYS A 318 6.79 7.25 4.72
N GLU A 319 6.20 7.44 3.53
CA GLU A 319 4.77 7.66 3.41
C GLU A 319 4.00 6.35 3.59
N SER A 320 4.47 5.23 3.04
CA SER A 320 3.72 3.96 3.12
C SER A 320 3.55 3.42 4.55
N PRO A 321 4.56 3.41 5.45
CA PRO A 321 4.36 2.98 6.84
C PRO A 321 3.54 3.99 7.65
N ARG A 322 3.78 5.30 7.43
CA ARG A 322 3.05 6.37 8.11
C ARG A 322 1.55 6.31 7.83
N LEU A 323 1.15 6.10 6.57
CA LEU A 323 -0.26 5.99 6.18
C LEU A 323 -0.93 4.78 6.83
N LYS A 324 -0.24 3.63 6.92
CA LYS A 324 -0.76 2.44 7.62
C LYS A 324 -0.98 2.69 9.11
N ILE A 325 -0.03 3.35 9.77
CA ILE A 325 -0.15 3.72 11.19
C ILE A 325 -1.36 4.66 11.39
N ILE A 326 -1.51 5.68 10.54
CA ILE A 326 -2.62 6.63 10.61
C ILE A 326 -3.97 5.92 10.37
N ALA A 327 -4.03 5.00 9.41
CA ALA A 327 -5.23 4.19 9.15
C ALA A 327 -5.61 3.33 10.37
N GLY A 328 -4.64 2.63 10.97
CA GLY A 328 -4.86 1.85 12.18
C GLY A 328 -5.30 2.71 13.36
N MET A 329 -4.68 3.88 13.56
CA MET A 329 -5.08 4.82 14.61
C MET A 329 -6.53 5.26 14.42
N ALA A 330 -6.93 5.64 13.20
CA ALA A 330 -8.29 6.07 12.91
C ALA A 330 -9.34 4.97 13.17
N CYS A 331 -9.03 3.72 12.81
CA CYS A 331 -9.87 2.55 13.05
C CYS A 331 -10.11 2.32 14.55
N HIS A 332 -9.04 2.32 15.35
CA HIS A 332 -9.13 2.07 16.79
C HIS A 332 -9.57 3.28 17.63
N ALA A 333 -9.52 4.49 17.05
CA ALA A 333 -9.99 5.73 17.66
C ALA A 333 -11.47 5.99 17.43
N ALA A 334 -11.98 5.58 16.26
CA ALA A 334 -13.35 5.84 15.89
C ALA A 334 -14.29 5.24 16.94
N VAL A 335 -15.22 6.09 17.40
CA VAL A 335 -16.36 5.74 18.26
C VAL A 335 -16.86 4.34 17.93
N ARG A 336 -16.96 3.52 18.98
CA ARG A 336 -17.51 2.17 18.92
C ARG A 336 -18.85 2.21 18.19
N ALA A 337 -19.05 1.27 17.27
CA ALA A 337 -20.39 0.97 16.76
C ALA A 337 -21.37 0.87 17.95
N ASN A 338 -22.58 1.41 17.80
CA ASN A 338 -23.67 1.41 18.79
C ASN A 338 -23.65 2.52 19.85
N GLN A 339 -23.25 3.75 19.50
CA GLN A 339 -23.54 4.92 20.35
C GLN A 339 -24.80 5.63 19.84
N SER A 340 -25.83 5.73 20.68
CA SER A 340 -27.02 6.52 20.38
C SER A 340 -26.66 8.02 20.37
N LEU A 341 -27.06 8.73 19.31
CA LEU A 341 -26.82 10.15 19.09
C LEU A 341 -28.15 10.92 19.08
N THR A 342 -28.14 12.13 19.64
CA THR A 342 -29.23 13.09 19.51
C THR A 342 -29.26 13.72 18.12
N LEU A 343 -30.40 14.29 17.71
CA LEU A 343 -30.52 14.93 16.40
C LEU A 343 -29.51 16.07 16.20
N ASP A 344 -29.25 16.86 17.24
CA ASP A 344 -28.27 17.94 17.20
C ASP A 344 -26.84 17.40 17.04
N GLU A 345 -26.52 16.27 17.67
CA GLU A 345 -25.22 15.60 17.48
C GLU A 345 -25.06 15.00 16.09
N VAL A 346 -26.12 14.43 15.53
CA VAL A 346 -26.12 13.95 14.13
C VAL A 346 -25.90 15.12 13.18
N ASP A 347 -26.61 16.22 13.37
CA ASP A 347 -26.48 17.41 12.54
C ASP A 347 -25.06 17.99 12.60
N ALA A 348 -24.51 18.15 13.82
CA ALA A 348 -23.15 18.63 14.02
C ALA A 348 -22.10 17.70 13.37
N LEU A 349 -22.25 16.38 13.51
CA LEU A 349 -21.35 15.40 12.92
C LEU A 349 -21.35 15.49 11.39
N LEU A 350 -22.53 15.62 10.76
CA LEU A 350 -22.63 15.72 9.31
C LEU A 350 -22.03 17.04 8.80
N HIS A 351 -22.30 18.15 9.47
CA HIS A 351 -21.66 19.42 9.13
C HIS A 351 -20.13 19.35 9.24
N ASP A 352 -19.60 18.71 10.28
CA ASP A 352 -18.16 18.49 10.44
C ASP A 352 -17.59 17.55 9.35
N TYR A 353 -18.33 16.51 8.97
CA TYR A 353 -17.95 15.59 7.89
C TYR A 353 -17.78 16.33 6.55
N PHE A 354 -18.79 17.11 6.14
CA PHE A 354 -18.79 17.80 4.85
C PHE A 354 -17.87 19.02 4.83
N SER A 355 -17.78 19.79 5.92
CA SER A 355 -16.88 20.94 6.00
C SER A 355 -15.40 20.56 5.87
N ARG A 356 -15.03 19.33 6.25
CA ARG A 356 -13.67 18.78 6.09
C ARG A 356 -13.35 18.29 4.67
N ASN A 357 -14.32 18.35 3.75
CA ASN A 357 -14.25 17.79 2.40
C ASN A 357 -13.89 16.29 2.41
N THR A 358 -14.52 15.54 3.33
CA THR A 358 -14.23 14.14 3.61
C THR A 358 -14.72 13.23 2.47
N PRO A 359 -13.87 12.39 1.85
CA PRO A 359 -14.28 11.53 0.75
C PRO A 359 -15.37 10.53 1.15
N PRO A 360 -16.32 10.18 0.25
CA PRO A 360 -17.44 9.27 0.55
C PRO A 360 -17.04 7.78 0.62
N THR A 361 -15.74 7.49 0.72
CA THR A 361 -15.19 6.13 0.74
C THR A 361 -14.20 6.00 1.89
N CYS A 362 -14.29 4.89 2.61
CA CYS A 362 -13.42 4.63 3.75
C CYS A 362 -11.97 4.31 3.31
N PRO A 363 -10.99 4.37 4.22
CA PRO A 363 -9.59 4.00 3.92
C PRO A 363 -9.43 2.59 3.31
N HIS A 364 -10.37 1.69 3.59
CA HIS A 364 -10.41 0.30 3.08
C HIS A 364 -11.33 0.11 1.86
N GLY A 365 -11.91 1.17 1.28
CA GLY A 365 -12.71 1.11 0.05
C GLY A 365 -14.22 0.89 0.21
N ARG A 366 -14.76 0.84 1.44
CA ARG A 366 -16.22 0.72 1.68
C ARG A 366 -16.93 2.07 1.47
N PRO A 367 -18.16 2.09 0.93
CA PRO A 367 -18.93 3.33 0.81
C PRO A 367 -19.33 3.83 2.21
N VAL A 368 -19.06 5.10 2.50
CA VAL A 368 -19.48 5.79 3.73
C VAL A 368 -20.93 6.28 3.58
N ILE A 369 -21.26 6.72 2.36
CA ILE A 369 -22.49 7.44 2.04
C ILE A 369 -23.21 6.70 0.90
N ILE A 370 -24.48 6.39 1.10
CA ILE A 370 -25.37 5.84 0.08
C ILE A 370 -26.49 6.86 -0.16
N LYS A 371 -26.64 7.30 -1.40
CA LYS A 371 -27.66 8.26 -1.81
C LYS A 371 -28.86 7.53 -2.42
N TYR A 372 -30.06 8.00 -2.10
CA TYR A 372 -31.32 7.54 -2.63
C TYR A 372 -32.05 8.72 -3.30
N PRO A 373 -31.92 8.87 -4.63
CA PRO A 373 -32.63 9.90 -5.36
C PRO A 373 -34.15 9.72 -5.24
N LEU A 374 -34.90 10.82 -5.21
CA LEU A 374 -36.36 10.79 -5.11
C LEU A 374 -37.01 9.92 -6.19
N LEU A 375 -36.55 10.05 -7.44
CA LEU A 375 -37.04 9.26 -8.58
C LEU A 375 -36.87 7.75 -8.38
N GLU A 376 -35.83 7.31 -7.67
CA GLU A 376 -35.60 5.90 -7.39
C GLU A 376 -36.54 5.39 -6.29
N LEU A 377 -36.74 6.20 -5.25
CA LEU A 377 -37.72 5.92 -4.19
C LEU A 377 -39.14 5.83 -4.76
N GLU A 378 -39.55 6.78 -5.60
CA GLU A 378 -40.86 6.78 -6.25
C GLU A 378 -41.08 5.50 -7.08
N LYS A 379 -40.07 5.08 -7.86
CA LYS A 379 -40.10 3.81 -8.61
C LYS A 379 -40.29 2.60 -7.69
N GLN A 380 -39.61 2.54 -6.55
CA GLN A 380 -39.75 1.44 -5.59
C GLN A 380 -41.17 1.34 -5.03
N PHE A 381 -41.84 2.47 -4.83
CA PHE A 381 -43.25 2.53 -4.42
C PHE A 381 -44.24 2.44 -5.59
N ARG A 382 -43.76 2.20 -6.82
CA ARG A 382 -44.57 2.20 -8.06
C ARG A 382 -45.38 3.50 -8.25
N ARG A 383 -44.85 4.62 -7.75
CA ARG A 383 -45.36 5.97 -8.00
C ARG A 383 -44.64 6.52 -9.24
N LYS A 384 -45.39 7.20 -10.11
CA LYS A 384 -44.92 7.71 -11.40
C LYS A 384 -44.32 9.08 -11.29
#